data_AF-E1GX26-F1
#
_entry.id   AF-E1GX26-F1
#
_cell.length_a   1.000
_cell.length_b   1.000
_cell.length_c   1.000
_cell.angle_alpha   90.00
_cell.angle_beta   90.00
_cell.angle_gamma   90.00
#
_symmetry.space_group_name_H-M   'P 1'
#
loop_
_entity.id
_entity.type
_entity.pdbx_description
1 polymer ?
#
loop_
_entity_poly.entity_id
_entity_poly.type
_entity_poly.pdbx_seq_one_letter_code
_entity_poly.pdbx_strand_id
1 'polypeptide(L)' 'MKEKQYRKVIHVHFLHNHRNYYFGSIAALFRRFTEEDLDCSAAYLSHLLTEDGMHHITKKVLIIRSRLIT' A
#
# COMPACT_ATOMS: atom_id res chain seq x y z
N MET A 1 9.08 3.08 -30.05
CA MET A 1 9.26 3.45 -28.62
C MET A 1 8.42 2.49 -27.80
N LYS A 2 8.97 1.80 -26.78
CA LYS A 2 8.14 0.96 -25.90
C LYS A 2 7.25 1.89 -25.07
N GLU A 3 5.95 1.65 -25.05
CA GLU A 3 5.04 2.37 -24.16
C GLU A 3 5.44 2.12 -22.70
N LYS A 4 5.40 3.17 -21.86
CA LYS A 4 5.65 3.01 -20.43
C LYS A 4 4.56 2.12 -19.83
N GLN A 5 4.93 0.98 -19.29
CA GLN A 5 3.99 0.11 -18.61
C GLN A 5 3.85 0.56 -17.15
N TYR A 6 2.60 0.74 -16.71
CA TYR A 6 2.28 1.11 -15.34
C TYR A 6 1.61 -0.08 -14.64
N ARG A 7 2.05 -0.40 -13.42
CA ARG A 7 1.44 -1.45 -12.60
C ARG A 7 0.81 -0.85 -11.36
N LYS A 8 -0.48 -1.12 -11.14
CA LYS A 8 -1.18 -0.76 -9.90
C LYS A 8 -0.59 -1.51 -8.73
N VAL A 9 -0.35 -0.80 -7.63
CA VAL A 9 0.21 -1.35 -6.39
C VAL A 9 -0.41 -0.69 -5.18
N ILE A 10 -0.29 -1.37 -4.03
CA ILE A 10 -0.40 -0.79 -2.70
C ILE A 10 1.03 -0.60 -2.19
N HIS A 11 1.46 0.65 -2.11
CA HIS A 11 2.75 1.04 -1.54
C HIS A 11 2.60 1.21 -0.03
N VAL A 12 3.43 0.53 0.74
CA VAL A 12 3.51 0.66 2.20
C VAL A 12 4.90 1.14 2.58
N HIS A 13 4.96 2.29 3.26
CA HIS A 13 6.17 2.88 3.80
C HIS A 13 6.16 2.79 5.32
N PHE A 14 7.08 2.04 5.91
CA PHE A 14 7.26 1.95 7.36
C PHE A 14 8.10 3.13 7.86
N LEU A 15 7.50 3.94 8.73
CA LEU A 15 8.09 5.21 9.19
C LEU A 15 9.32 5.00 10.05
N HIS A 16 9.33 3.95 10.88
CA HIS A 16 10.39 3.72 11.87
C HIS A 16 11.73 3.27 11.26
N ASN A 17 11.72 2.62 10.10
CA ASN A 17 12.92 2.07 9.45
C ASN A 17 13.07 2.52 7.99
N HIS A 18 12.20 3.42 7.52
CA HIS A 18 12.15 3.93 6.16
C HIS A 18 12.09 2.85 5.07
N ARG A 19 11.53 1.68 5.35
CA ARG A 19 11.39 0.59 4.37
C ARG A 19 10.14 0.74 3.54
N ASN A 20 10.27 0.44 2.25
CA ASN A 20 9.19 0.46 1.28
C ASN A 20 8.85 -0.97 0.84
N TYR A 21 7.55 -1.28 0.83
CA TYR A 21 6.99 -2.53 0.35
C TYR A 21 5.92 -2.23 -0.70
N TYR A 22 5.81 -3.07 -1.71
CA TYR A 22 4.84 -2.91 -2.80
C TYR A 22 4.07 -4.21 -2.98
N PHE A 23 2.74 -4.12 -2.91
CA PHE A 23 1.86 -5.26 -3.01
C PHE A 23 0.89 -5.10 -4.17
N GLY A 24 0.49 -6.21 -4.80
CA GLY A 24 -0.51 -6.18 -5.87
C GLY A 24 -1.95 -5.94 -5.38
N SER A 25 -2.21 -6.12 -4.08
CA SER A 25 -3.54 -5.94 -3.48
C SER A 25 -3.46 -5.79 -1.96
N ILE A 26 -4.56 -5.34 -1.34
CA ILE A 26 -4.69 -5.27 0.12
C ILE A 26 -4.67 -6.67 0.73
N ALA A 27 -5.29 -7.66 0.08
CA ALA A 27 -5.19 -9.05 0.53
C ALA A 27 -3.73 -9.56 0.53
N ALA A 28 -2.91 -9.17 -0.47
CA ALA A 28 -1.49 -9.53 -0.49
C ALA A 28 -0.69 -8.84 0.62
N LEU A 29 -1.04 -7.60 0.96
CA LEU A 29 -0.49 -6.87 2.10
C LEU A 29 -0.75 -7.62 3.41
N PHE A 30 -2.01 -8.00 3.68
CA PHE A 30 -2.41 -8.68 4.91
C PHE A 30 -2.04 -10.17 4.98
N ARG A 31 -1.53 -10.76 3.89
CA ARG A 31 -0.82 -12.05 3.96
C ARG A 31 0.58 -11.92 4.56
N ARG A 32 1.15 -10.71 4.59
CA ARG A 32 2.54 -10.46 5.03
C ARG A 32 2.63 -9.69 6.35
N PHE A 33 1.69 -8.80 6.61
CA PHE A 33 1.64 -7.94 7.80
C PHE A 33 0.27 -8.06 8.47
N THR A 34 0.22 -7.94 9.78
CA THR A 34 -1.04 -7.99 10.54
C THR A 34 -1.66 -6.60 10.70
N GLU A 35 -2.89 -6.53 11.22
CA GLU A 35 -3.52 -5.25 11.56
C GLU A 35 -2.73 -4.49 12.62
N GLU A 36 -2.10 -5.21 13.57
CA GLU A 36 -1.23 -4.61 14.58
C GLU A 36 0.05 -4.04 13.98
N ASP A 37 0.67 -4.71 13.00
CA ASP A 37 1.87 -4.20 12.31
C ASP A 37 1.58 -2.86 11.63
N LEU A 38 0.39 -2.74 11.03
CA LEU A 38 -0.02 -1.59 10.23
C LEU A 38 -0.78 -0.52 11.03
N ASP A 39 -1.26 -0.86 12.24
CA ASP A 39 -2.14 -0.03 13.07
C ASP A 39 -3.46 0.33 12.33
N CYS A 40 -4.01 -0.63 11.57
CA CYS A 40 -5.17 -0.42 10.70
C CYS A 40 -5.80 -1.77 10.27
N SER A 41 -7.13 -1.82 10.14
CA SER A 41 -7.83 -3.03 9.73
C SER A 41 -7.91 -3.22 8.21
N ALA A 42 -7.96 -4.49 7.78
CA ALA A 42 -8.03 -4.83 6.35
C ALA A 42 -9.33 -4.35 5.69
N ALA A 43 -10.44 -4.41 6.42
CA ALA A 43 -11.74 -3.95 5.94
C ALA A 43 -11.75 -2.43 5.72
N TYR A 44 -11.28 -1.66 6.71
CA TYR A 44 -11.19 -0.21 6.59
C TYR A 44 -10.31 0.21 5.41
N LEU A 45 -9.13 -0.40 5.30
CA LEU A 45 -8.20 -0.09 4.22
C LEU A 45 -8.80 -0.43 2.83
N SER A 46 -9.60 -1.50 2.74
CA SER A 46 -10.28 -1.90 1.49
C SER A 46 -11.37 -0.93 1.07
N HIS A 47 -12.10 -0.35 2.03
CA HIS A 47 -13.08 0.69 1.75
C HIS A 47 -12.45 2.04 1.43
N LEU A 48 -11.30 2.35 2.04
CA LEU A 48 -10.62 3.63 1.86
C LEU A 48 -9.80 3.70 0.58
N LEU A 49 -9.04 2.66 0.24
CA LEU A 49 -8.11 2.68 -0.91
C LEU A 49 -8.79 2.15 -2.16
N THR A 50 -9.77 2.88 -2.71
CA THR A 50 -10.50 2.46 -3.93
C THR A 50 -9.86 3.02 -5.20
N GLU A 51 -9.32 4.24 -5.14
CA GLU A 51 -8.77 4.98 -6.28
C GLU A 51 -7.27 5.25 -6.15
N ASP A 52 -6.60 5.47 -7.28
CA ASP A 52 -5.18 5.80 -7.30
C ASP A 52 -4.96 7.18 -6.63
N GLY A 53 -3.96 7.28 -5.74
CA GLY A 53 -3.66 8.48 -4.96
C GLY A 53 -4.29 8.51 -3.57
N MET A 54 -5.31 7.67 -3.31
CA MET A 54 -5.84 7.50 -1.97
C MET A 54 -4.79 6.90 -1.04
N HIS A 55 -4.77 7.38 0.20
CA HIS A 55 -3.79 6.97 1.18
C HIS A 55 -4.34 6.96 2.60
N HIS A 56 -3.64 6.24 3.46
CA HIS A 56 -3.86 6.19 4.89
C HIS A 56 -2.52 6.33 5.61
N ILE A 57 -2.48 7.14 6.66
CA ILE A 57 -1.30 7.31 7.50
C ILE A 57 -1.68 6.91 8.92
N THR A 58 -0.87 6.03 9.50
CA THR A 58 -0.92 5.67 10.92
C THR A 58 0.36 6.17 11.61
N LYS A 59 0.51 5.87 12.90
CA LYS A 59 1.77 6.14 13.61
C LYS A 59 2.91 5.25 13.12
N LYS A 60 2.63 4.14 12.42
CA LYS A 60 3.63 3.14 12.00
C LYS A 60 3.92 3.20 10.51
N VAL A 61 2.91 3.43 9.67
CA VAL A 61 3.01 3.29 8.23
C VAL A 61 2.25 4.37 7.45
N LEU A 62 2.75 4.67 6.26
CA LEU A 62 2.01 5.34 5.18
C LEU A 62 1.64 4.28 4.14
N ILE A 63 0.36 4.17 3.81
CA ILE A 63 -0.15 3.24 2.81
C ILE A 63 -0.83 4.01 1.68
N ILE A 64 -0.45 3.78 0.43
CA ILE A 64 -0.96 4.50 -0.74
C ILE A 64 -1.33 3.51 -1.85
N ARG A 65 -2.48 3.70 -2.49
CA ARG A 65 -2.75 3.05 -3.78
C ARG A 65 -2.10 3.87 -4.89
N SER A 66 -1.14 3.30 -5.62
CA SER A 66 -0.35 4.02 -6.62
C SER A 66 -0.01 3.16 -7.83
N ARG A 67 0.79 3.71 -8.75
CA ARG A 67 1.30 3.00 -9.93
C ARG A 67 2.82 3.06 -9.98
N LEU A 68 3.45 1.91 -10.24
CA LEU A 68 4.88 1.83 -10.54
C LEU A 68 5.11 1.85 -12.05
N ILE A 69 6.14 2.58 -12.48
CA ILE A 69 6.67 2.49 -13.84
C ILE A 69 7.59 1.27 -13.88
N THR A 70 7.38 0.40 -14.87
CA THR A 70 8.16 -0.84 -15.06
C THR A 70 8.72 -0.95 -16.47
#